data_AF-A0A0M8Y7C1-F1
#
_entry.id   AF-A0A0M8Y7C1-F1
#
_cell.length_a   1.000
_cell.length_b   1.000
_cell.length_c   1.000
_cell.angle_alpha   90.00
_cell.angle_beta   90.00
_cell.angle_gamma   90.00
#
_symmetry.space_group_name_H-M   'P 1'
#
loop_
_entity.id
_entity.type
_entity.pdbx_description
1 polymer ?
#
loop_
_entity_poly.entity_id
_entity_poly.type
_entity_poly.pdbx_seq_one_letter_code
_entity_poly.pdbx_strand_id
1 'polypeptide(L)'
;MVAGSGTAAVGRAERYAREVVALVNAERAEAGCGRLRSEKRLRAAARGHADDMAARDYYAHSGPEGRDGGDRMTSAGYAWSTWGENIHRGPKSPALAVADWMESPGHRANILNCAFKDIGVGVNLGSGGPWWVQNFGAGR
;
A
#
# COMPACT_ATOMS: atom_id res chain seq x y z
N MET A 1 16.06 23.44 17.56
CA MET A 1 14.88 22.58 17.81
C MET A 1 14.06 22.49 16.53
N VAL A 2 14.12 21.39 15.77
CA VAL A 2 13.30 21.18 14.56
C VAL A 2 12.52 19.88 14.72
N ALA A 3 11.50 19.89 15.58
CA ALA A 3 10.63 18.74 15.83
C ALA A 3 9.27 18.83 15.09
N GLY A 4 9.07 19.83 14.23
CA GLY A 4 7.76 20.13 13.61
C GLY A 4 7.48 19.47 12.25
N SER A 5 8.51 19.16 11.45
CA SER A 5 8.30 18.73 10.06
C SER A 5 8.03 17.22 9.91
N GLY A 6 8.59 16.39 10.79
CA GLY A 6 8.41 14.93 10.75
C GLY A 6 6.99 14.48 11.12
N THR A 7 6.40 15.10 12.14
CA THR A 7 5.04 14.77 12.60
C THR A 7 3.97 15.18 11.57
N ALA A 8 4.15 16.33 10.91
CA ALA A 8 3.26 16.79 9.84
C ALA A 8 3.30 15.88 8.60
N ALA A 9 4.48 15.39 8.23
CA ALA A 9 4.66 14.46 7.11
C ALA A 9 4.04 13.08 7.42
N VAL A 10 4.24 12.55 8.63
CA VAL A 10 3.59 11.30 9.08
C VAL A 10 2.07 11.45 9.06
N GLY A 11 1.52 12.53 9.62
CA GLY A 11 0.07 12.78 9.61
C GLY A 11 -0.49 12.93 8.19
N ARG A 12 0.28 13.48 7.23
CA ARG A 12 -0.13 13.56 5.82
C ARG A 12 -0.11 12.19 5.14
N ALA A 13 0.94 11.39 5.35
CA ALA A 13 1.05 10.04 4.81
C ALA A 13 -0.12 9.15 5.27
N GLU A 14 -0.53 9.26 6.55
CA GLU A 14 -1.69 8.54 7.06
C GLU A 14 -3.01 8.98 6.43
N ARG A 15 -3.19 10.28 6.17
CA ARG A 15 -4.36 10.79 5.42
C ARG A 15 -4.39 10.21 4.01
N TYR A 16 -3.25 10.23 3.31
CA TYR A 16 -3.13 9.67 1.97
C TYR A 16 -3.46 8.17 1.95
N ALA A 17 -2.93 7.41 2.91
CA ALA A 17 -3.24 5.98 3.03
C ALA A 17 -4.75 5.73 3.22
N ARG A 18 -5.44 6.52 4.05
CA ARG A 18 -6.89 6.40 4.23
C ARG A 18 -7.68 6.74 2.97
N GLU A 19 -7.27 7.77 2.25
CA GLU A 19 -7.91 8.20 1.01
C GLU A 19 -7.74 7.15 -0.10
N VAL A 20 -6.55 6.55 -0.24
CA VAL A 20 -6.33 5.41 -1.15
C VAL A 20 -7.29 4.27 -0.84
N VAL A 21 -7.46 3.90 0.44
CA VAL A 21 -8.42 2.83 0.81
C VAL A 21 -9.85 3.19 0.42
N ALA A 22 -10.26 4.45 0.58
CA ALA A 22 -11.60 4.90 0.20
C ALA A 22 -11.82 4.81 -1.32
N LEU A 23 -10.86 5.30 -2.11
CA LEU A 23 -10.89 5.29 -3.57
C LEU A 23 -10.88 3.86 -4.13
N VAL A 24 -9.99 3.00 -3.64
CA VAL A 24 -9.96 1.56 -3.99
C VAL A 24 -11.30 0.89 -3.72
N ASN A 25 -11.97 1.25 -2.63
CA ASN A 25 -13.26 0.68 -2.30
C ASN A 25 -14.40 1.21 -3.18
N ALA A 26 -14.26 2.41 -3.75
CA ALA A 26 -15.18 2.91 -4.78
C ALA A 26 -15.02 2.09 -6.08
N GLU A 27 -13.79 1.92 -6.57
CA GLU A 27 -13.48 1.08 -7.74
C GLU A 27 -14.02 -0.35 -7.59
N ARG A 28 -13.84 -0.93 -6.39
CA ARG A 28 -14.34 -2.28 -6.09
C ARG A 28 -15.86 -2.36 -6.07
N ALA A 29 -16.55 -1.32 -5.60
CA ALA A 29 -18.00 -1.29 -5.60
C ALA A 29 -18.56 -1.27 -7.03
N GLU A 30 -17.95 -0.49 -7.92
CA GLU A 30 -18.29 -0.45 -9.35
C GLU A 30 -18.07 -1.81 -10.04
N ALA A 31 -17.04 -2.54 -9.64
CA ALA A 31 -16.76 -3.89 -10.13
C ALA A 31 -17.57 -5.02 -9.45
N GLY A 32 -18.46 -4.70 -8.51
CA GLY A 32 -19.26 -5.68 -7.79
C GLY A 32 -18.50 -6.50 -6.72
N CYS A 33 -17.28 -6.09 -6.36
CA CYS A 33 -16.54 -6.70 -5.27
C CYS A 33 -16.95 -6.14 -3.90
N GLY A 34 -16.81 -6.98 -2.87
CA GLY A 34 -16.95 -6.54 -1.48
C GLY A 34 -15.87 -5.54 -1.07
N ARG A 35 -16.26 -4.61 -0.18
CA ARG A 35 -15.36 -3.59 0.40
C ARG A 35 -14.21 -4.24 1.19
N LEU A 36 -13.00 -3.73 1.01
CA LEU A 36 -11.83 -4.12 1.80
C LEU A 36 -11.84 -3.42 3.17
N ARG A 37 -11.47 -4.16 4.21
CA ARG A 37 -11.26 -3.63 5.56
C ARG A 37 -9.82 -3.17 5.72
N SER A 38 -9.60 -2.02 6.36
CA SER A 38 -8.24 -1.61 6.71
C SER A 38 -7.67 -2.52 7.79
N GLU A 39 -6.53 -3.15 7.52
CA GLU A 39 -5.87 -4.08 8.45
C GLU A 39 -4.51 -3.52 8.88
N LYS A 40 -4.28 -3.47 10.20
CA LYS A 40 -3.15 -2.74 10.80
C LYS A 40 -1.79 -3.37 10.52
N ARG A 41 -1.72 -4.70 10.40
CA ARG A 41 -0.50 -5.48 10.13
C ARG A 41 -0.13 -5.37 8.66
N LEU A 42 -1.12 -5.46 7.76
CA LEU A 42 -0.92 -5.17 6.34
C LEU A 42 -0.41 -3.74 6.14
N ARG A 43 -0.97 -2.78 6.87
CA ARG A 43 -0.51 -1.38 6.84
C ARG A 43 0.92 -1.24 7.34
N ALA A 44 1.28 -1.94 8.42
CA ALA A 44 2.64 -1.93 8.95
C ALA A 44 3.65 -2.50 7.93
N ALA A 45 3.32 -3.63 7.30
CA ALA A 45 4.14 -4.23 6.24
C ALA A 45 4.29 -3.30 5.02
N ALA A 46 3.18 -2.70 4.56
CA ALA A 46 3.20 -1.79 3.42
C ALA A 46 4.00 -0.52 3.72
N ARG A 47 3.83 0.05 4.92
CA ARG A 47 4.58 1.24 5.34
C ARG A 47 6.07 0.95 5.47
N GLY A 48 6.44 -0.18 6.07
CA GLY A 48 7.82 -0.60 6.18
C GLY A 48 8.49 -0.75 4.81
N HIS A 49 7.80 -1.33 3.82
CA HIS A 49 8.35 -1.45 2.47
C HIS A 49 8.46 -0.10 1.74
N ALA A 50 7.48 0.79 1.90
CA ALA A 50 7.58 2.15 1.36
C ALA A 50 8.75 2.92 1.96
N ASP A 51 9.00 2.75 3.27
CA ASP A 51 10.12 3.37 3.97
C ASP A 51 11.47 2.75 3.53
N ASP A 52 11.54 1.43 3.33
CA ASP A 52 12.77 0.74 2.88
C ASP A 52 13.15 1.13 1.44
N MET A 53 12.19 1.11 0.51
CA MET A 53 12.38 1.59 -0.87
C MET A 53 12.88 3.04 -0.90
N ALA A 54 12.30 3.91 -0.06
CA ALA A 54 12.71 5.31 0.03
C ALA A 54 14.11 5.48 0.64
N ALA A 55 14.45 4.72 1.67
CA ALA A 55 15.72 4.83 2.38
C ALA A 55 16.91 4.29 1.57
N ARG A 56 16.67 3.27 0.75
CA ARG A 56 17.71 2.55 0.00
C ARG A 56 17.63 2.77 -1.52
N ASP A 57 16.75 3.67 -1.96
CA ASP A 57 16.51 4.07 -3.36
C ASP A 57 16.41 2.89 -4.34
N TYR A 58 15.54 1.93 -4.02
CA TYR A 58 15.17 0.84 -4.93
C TYR A 58 13.66 0.81 -5.16
N TYR A 59 13.25 0.26 -6.31
CA TYR A 59 11.85 0.16 -6.69
C TYR A 59 11.55 -1.27 -7.15
N ALA A 60 11.17 -2.13 -6.22
CA ALA A 60 10.89 -3.53 -6.47
C ALA A 60 9.93 -4.12 -5.42
N HIS A 61 9.23 -5.20 -5.77
CA HIS A 61 8.37 -5.94 -4.85
C HIS A 61 9.16 -6.66 -3.76
N SER A 62 10.33 -7.21 -4.11
CA SER A 62 11.24 -7.82 -3.13
C SER A 62 12.25 -6.80 -2.63
N GLY A 63 12.56 -6.86 -1.34
CA GLY A 63 13.70 -6.12 -0.81
C GLY A 63 15.04 -6.70 -1.32
N PRO A 64 16.16 -5.99 -1.12
CA PRO A 64 17.49 -6.47 -1.54
C PRO A 64 17.89 -7.83 -0.92
N GLU A 65 17.30 -8.18 0.22
CA GLU A 65 17.46 -9.47 0.89
C GLU A 65 16.55 -10.58 0.31
N GLY A 66 15.79 -10.30 -0.74
CA GLY A 66 14.90 -11.24 -1.42
C GLY A 66 13.50 -11.40 -0.82
N ARG A 67 13.22 -10.80 0.34
CA ARG A 67 11.91 -10.91 1.01
C ARG A 67 10.81 -10.20 0.23
N ASP A 68 9.73 -10.91 -0.06
CA ASP A 68 8.58 -10.39 -0.80
C ASP A 68 7.49 -9.77 0.11
N GLY A 69 6.37 -9.35 -0.50
CA GLY A 69 5.23 -8.80 0.24
C GLY A 69 4.62 -9.80 1.23
N GLY A 70 4.52 -11.08 0.86
CA GLY A 70 4.00 -12.14 1.71
C GLY A 70 4.87 -12.37 2.95
N ASP A 71 6.19 -12.39 2.79
CA ASP A 71 7.15 -12.49 3.90
C ASP A 71 7.01 -11.32 4.87
N ARG A 72 6.86 -10.09 4.35
CA ARG A 72 6.67 -8.88 5.15
C ARG A 72 5.33 -8.91 5.90
N MET A 73 4.24 -9.35 5.25
CA MET A 73 2.93 -9.50 5.88
C MET A 73 2.94 -10.56 6.99
N THR A 74 3.57 -11.71 6.76
CA THR A 74 3.78 -12.77 7.76
C THR A 74 4.60 -12.26 8.94
N SER A 75 5.69 -11.54 8.67
CA SER A 75 6.55 -10.94 9.71
C SER A 75 5.81 -9.88 10.55
N ALA A 76 4.83 -9.18 9.96
CA ALA A 76 3.93 -8.27 10.68
C ALA A 76 2.83 -9.01 11.47
N GLY A 77 2.80 -10.34 11.44
CA GLY A 77 1.86 -11.20 12.15
C GLY A 77 0.52 -11.37 11.44
N TYR A 78 0.42 -11.08 10.14
CA TYR A 78 -0.78 -11.33 9.35
C TYR A 78 -0.72 -12.74 8.76
N ALA A 79 -1.56 -13.65 9.27
CA ALA A 79 -1.74 -14.96 8.67
C ALA A 79 -2.71 -14.87 7.49
N TRP A 80 -2.28 -15.32 6.32
CA TRP A 80 -3.04 -15.17 5.08
C TRP A 80 -3.29 -16.50 4.38
N SER A 81 -4.41 -16.57 3.65
CA SER A 81 -4.73 -17.64 2.70
C SER A 81 -4.44 -17.22 1.26
N THR A 82 -4.48 -15.91 0.98
CA THR A 82 -4.06 -15.29 -0.28
C THR A 82 -3.61 -13.85 0.01
N TRP A 83 -2.71 -13.33 -0.82
CA TRP A 83 -2.19 -11.96 -0.73
C TRP A 83 -1.87 -11.38 -2.12
N GLY A 84 -1.71 -10.07 -2.17
CA GLY A 84 -1.23 -9.35 -3.34
C GLY A 84 -0.58 -8.02 -2.95
N GLU A 85 0.26 -7.46 -3.82
CA GLU A 85 0.92 -6.18 -3.60
C GLU A 85 0.89 -5.32 -4.86
N ASN A 86 0.59 -4.04 -4.69
CA ASN A 86 0.88 -3.00 -5.67
C ASN A 86 1.89 -2.03 -5.09
N ILE A 87 2.89 -1.61 -5.88
CA ILE A 87 3.82 -0.53 -5.52
C ILE A 87 3.71 0.61 -6.55
N HIS A 88 4.02 1.83 -6.14
CA HIS A 88 4.16 2.95 -7.06
C HIS A 88 5.12 4.00 -6.51
N ARG A 89 5.75 4.78 -7.40
CA ARG A 89 6.65 5.89 -7.07
C ARG A 89 6.31 7.07 -7.96
N GLY A 90 6.05 8.24 -7.36
CA GLY A 90 5.92 9.49 -8.10
C GLY A 90 4.57 10.21 -8.02
N PRO A 91 3.40 9.54 -8.04
CA PRO A 91 2.11 10.24 -7.97
C PRO A 91 2.01 11.12 -6.74
N LYS A 92 1.53 12.34 -6.93
CA LYS A 92 1.55 13.38 -5.88
C LYS A 92 0.29 13.40 -5.02
N SER A 93 -0.73 12.62 -5.37
CA SER A 93 -1.97 12.49 -4.60
C SER A 93 -2.47 11.04 -4.59
N PRO A 94 -3.31 10.69 -3.59
CA PRO A 94 -4.02 9.40 -3.56
C PRO A 94 -4.83 9.13 -4.82
N ALA A 95 -5.55 10.13 -5.34
CA ALA A 95 -6.36 10.00 -6.55
C ALA A 95 -5.52 9.62 -7.77
N LEU A 96 -4.38 10.28 -7.98
CA LEU A 96 -3.47 9.95 -9.08
C LEU A 96 -2.86 8.55 -8.91
N ALA A 97 -2.45 8.17 -7.69
CA ALA A 97 -1.91 6.84 -7.45
C ALA A 97 -2.93 5.73 -7.78
N VAL A 98 -4.19 5.92 -7.40
CA VAL A 98 -5.27 4.96 -7.69
C VAL A 98 -5.60 4.92 -9.17
N ALA A 99 -5.70 6.08 -9.83
CA ALA A 99 -5.92 6.14 -11.28
C ALA A 99 -4.83 5.38 -12.05
N ASP A 100 -3.55 5.64 -11.75
CA ASP A 100 -2.41 4.97 -12.38
C ASP A 100 -2.43 3.45 -12.14
N TRP A 101 -2.76 3.00 -10.91
CA TRP A 101 -2.92 1.57 -10.64
C TRP A 101 -4.08 0.95 -11.42
N MET A 102 -5.19 1.67 -11.59
CA MET A 102 -6.35 1.19 -12.34
C MET A 102 -6.09 1.14 -13.86
N GLU A 103 -5.20 1.98 -14.39
CA GLU A 103 -4.77 1.92 -15.79
C GLU A 103 -3.80 0.75 -16.08
N SER A 104 -3.10 0.25 -15.05
CA SER A 104 -2.20 -0.88 -15.19
C SER A 104 -2.93 -2.22 -15.02
N PRO A 105 -2.95 -3.13 -16.03
CA PRO A 105 -3.69 -4.39 -15.95
C PRO A 105 -3.33 -5.26 -14.74
N GLY A 106 -2.04 -5.34 -14.39
CA GLY A 106 -1.56 -6.12 -13.25
C GLY A 106 -2.00 -5.54 -11.91
N HIS A 107 -1.85 -4.22 -11.73
CA HIS A 107 -2.25 -3.56 -10.49
C HIS A 107 -3.77 -3.52 -10.32
N ARG A 108 -4.51 -3.29 -11.42
CA ARG A 108 -5.97 -3.36 -11.46
C ARG A 108 -6.48 -4.74 -11.08
N ALA A 109 -5.84 -5.82 -11.56
CA ALA A 109 -6.21 -7.18 -11.21
C ALA A 109 -6.13 -7.43 -9.70
N ASN A 110 -5.12 -6.88 -9.01
CA ASN A 110 -5.05 -6.94 -7.54
C ASN A 110 -6.17 -6.14 -6.87
N ILE A 111 -6.40 -4.89 -7.29
CA ILE A 111 -7.45 -4.03 -6.72
C ILE A 111 -8.84 -4.66 -6.86
N LEU A 112 -9.14 -5.26 -8.01
CA LEU A 112 -10.43 -5.85 -8.32
C LEU A 112 -10.53 -7.35 -8.02
N ASN A 113 -9.54 -7.94 -7.35
CA ASN A 113 -9.66 -9.32 -6.91
C ASN A 113 -10.65 -9.43 -5.73
N CYS A 114 -11.86 -9.94 -5.99
CA CYS A 114 -12.90 -10.06 -4.97
C CYS A 114 -12.58 -11.09 -3.87
N ALA A 115 -11.54 -11.93 -4.03
CA ALA A 115 -11.08 -12.85 -2.99
C ALA A 115 -10.47 -12.11 -1.79
N PHE A 116 -9.82 -10.96 -2.03
CA PHE A 116 -9.29 -10.13 -0.96
C PHE A 116 -10.39 -9.50 -0.10
N LYS A 117 -10.14 -9.44 1.21
CA LYS A 117 -11.04 -8.89 2.24
C LYS A 117 -10.40 -7.76 3.04
N ASP A 118 -9.08 -7.70 3.05
CA ASP A 118 -8.29 -6.80 3.88
C ASP A 118 -7.28 -6.03 3.01
N ILE A 119 -7.00 -4.78 3.40
CA ILE A 119 -6.03 -3.90 2.77
C ILE A 119 -5.20 -3.15 3.81
N GLY A 120 -3.91 -3.02 3.53
CA GLY A 120 -3.02 -2.07 4.20
C GLY A 120 -2.35 -1.16 3.18
N VAL A 121 -2.29 0.14 3.46
CA VAL A 121 -1.63 1.11 2.58
C VAL A 121 -0.50 1.82 3.32
N GLY A 122 0.68 1.78 2.73
CA GLY A 122 1.88 2.48 3.20
C GLY A 122 2.24 3.63 2.26
N VAL A 123 2.60 4.77 2.84
CA VAL A 123 3.06 5.94 2.07
C VAL A 123 4.29 6.54 2.73
N ASN A 124 5.37 6.72 1.98
CA ASN A 124 6.51 7.52 2.38
C ASN A 124 6.58 8.79 1.51
N LEU A 125 6.57 9.97 2.15
CA LEU A 125 6.57 11.28 1.49
C LEU A 125 7.97 11.92 1.40
N GLY A 126 9.01 11.15 1.66
CA GLY A 126 10.41 11.58 1.62
C GLY A 126 10.94 11.81 0.21
N SER A 127 12.24 12.06 0.13
CA SER A 127 12.96 12.28 -1.13
C SER A 127 12.74 11.16 -2.13
N GLY A 128 12.70 11.51 -3.41
CA GLY A 128 12.46 10.55 -4.49
C GLY A 128 11.02 10.00 -4.54
N GLY A 129 10.13 10.41 -3.63
CA GLY A 129 8.74 9.94 -3.56
C GLY A 129 7.70 10.92 -4.12
N PRO A 130 6.42 10.77 -3.76
CA PRO A 130 5.90 9.78 -2.81
C PRO A 130 6.10 8.33 -3.24
N TRP A 131 6.33 7.45 -2.26
CA TRP A 131 6.43 6.01 -2.40
C TRP A 131 5.18 5.37 -1.83
N TRP A 132 4.52 4.53 -2.62
CA TRP A 132 3.20 3.98 -2.32
C TRP A 132 3.27 2.46 -2.33
N VAL A 133 2.60 1.83 -1.35
CA VAL A 133 2.44 0.38 -1.29
C VAL A 133 1.00 0.05 -0.89
N GLN A 134 0.33 -0.83 -1.64
CA GLN A 134 -0.92 -1.47 -1.25
C GLN A 134 -0.64 -2.95 -1.01
N ASN A 135 -0.94 -3.43 0.20
CA ASN A 135 -0.92 -4.84 0.53
C ASN A 135 -2.36 -5.33 0.69
N PHE A 136 -2.71 -6.37 -0.05
CA PHE A 136 -4.02 -7.00 -0.02
C PHE A 136 -3.93 -8.37 0.62
N GLY A 137 -5.01 -8.82 1.25
CA GLY A 137 -5.08 -10.20 1.69
C GLY A 137 -6.47 -10.67 2.08
N ALA A 138 -6.55 -11.96 2.38
CA ALA A 138 -7.64 -12.56 3.13
C ALA A 138 -7.04 -13.44 4.24
N GLY A 139 -7.58 -13.32 5.45
CA GLY A 139 -7.13 -14.10 6.61
C GLY A 139 -7.25 -15.61 6.36
N ARG A 140 -6.38 -16.38 7.02
CA ARG A 140 -6.55 -17.82 7.22
C ARG A 140 -7.41 -18.07 8.46
#